data_AF-A0A1X7BQT3-F1
#
_entry.id   AF-A0A1X7BQT3-F1
#
_cell.length_a   1.000
_cell.length_b   1.000
_cell.length_c   1.000
_cell.angle_alpha   90.00
_cell.angle_beta   90.00
_cell.angle_gamma   90.00
#
_symmetry.space_group_name_H-M   'P 1'
#
loop_
_entity.id
_entity.type
_entity.pdbx_description
1 polymer ?
#
loop_
_entity_poly.entity_id
_entity_poly.type
_entity_poly.pdbx_seq_one_letter_code
_entity_poly.pdbx_strand_id
1 'polypeptide(L)'
;MGATPPLSPLAPSDFPDLPVIEGVSFATAEAGVRYTGRPDVMLAKLVSATTIAGAFTRSATRSAAVLDCQEKIGQNSDAGAAILVNSGNANAFTGRNGTDAVKALTEATAKTLNIPEDRVFTSSTGVIGEALPHQRITDKLAELSKALAPGDISAAARAIMTTDTFPKGSSTTVTIDGQQVRIAGIAKGSGMIAPDMATMLVYIFTDAAVDQPVLQSMVTALNRKTFNCITVDSDTSTSDTLLVAATGASGIRITESSVGFMEGLRQVMLDLAHQVVRDGEGATKFVEIAVTGAASDAEARIHGMAIANSPLVKTAIAGEDANWGRIVMAIGKSGARADRDQLSIRFGDILVANEGWVNPDYSEDEAAAYMKNQELEIHVDLGLGGGTAVVWTCDLTHGYIDINADYRS
;
A
#
# COMPACT_ATOMS: atom_id res chain seq x y z
N MET A 1 0.46 11.03 -23.90
CA MET A 1 -0.23 11.00 -22.59
C MET A 1 -1.37 10.04 -22.76
N GLY A 2 -1.22 8.80 -22.29
CA GLY A 2 -2.33 7.84 -22.22
C GLY A 2 -3.55 8.47 -21.55
N ALA A 3 -4.74 8.06 -21.98
CA ALA A 3 -5.99 8.52 -21.40
C ALA A 3 -6.00 8.23 -19.89
N THR A 4 -6.62 9.11 -19.10
CA THR A 4 -6.92 8.82 -17.70
C THR A 4 -7.72 7.52 -17.65
N PRO A 5 -7.30 6.51 -16.88
CA PRO A 5 -8.05 5.27 -16.77
C PRO A 5 -9.49 5.56 -16.29
N PRO A 6 -10.49 4.78 -16.74
CA PRO A 6 -11.84 4.90 -16.19
C PRO A 6 -11.81 4.66 -14.68
N LEU A 7 -12.72 5.32 -13.95
CA LEU A 7 -12.89 5.09 -12.52
C LEU A 7 -13.13 3.61 -12.24
N SER A 8 -12.40 3.03 -11.30
CA SER A 8 -12.59 1.64 -10.89
C SER A 8 -14.05 1.40 -10.46
N PRO A 9 -14.69 0.30 -10.91
CA PRO A 9 -16.04 -0.05 -10.46
C PRO A 9 -16.07 -0.50 -8.99
N LEU A 10 -14.91 -0.63 -8.34
CA LEU A 10 -14.74 -0.97 -6.93
C LEU A 10 -14.39 0.27 -6.07
N ALA A 11 -14.35 1.46 -6.67
CA ALA A 11 -14.06 2.69 -5.96
C ALA A 11 -15.09 2.93 -4.84
N PRO A 12 -14.66 3.36 -3.64
CA PRO A 12 -15.57 3.87 -2.64
C PRO A 12 -16.42 5.01 -3.19
N SER A 13 -17.63 5.21 -2.66
CA SER A 13 -18.52 6.29 -3.13
C SER A 13 -17.87 7.66 -2.99
N ASP A 14 -17.13 7.86 -1.90
CA ASP A 14 -16.53 9.13 -1.51
C ASP A 14 -15.18 8.91 -0.84
N PHE A 15 -14.31 9.92 -0.92
CA PHE A 15 -13.13 10.00 -0.07
C PHE A 15 -13.57 10.33 1.36
N PRO A 16 -13.10 9.62 2.40
CA PRO A 16 -13.56 9.84 3.76
C PRO A 16 -13.17 11.22 4.29
N ASP A 17 -13.98 11.76 5.20
CA ASP A 17 -13.62 12.94 5.98
C ASP A 17 -12.57 12.54 7.03
N LEU A 18 -11.30 12.82 6.72
CA LEU A 18 -10.17 12.46 7.58
C LEU A 18 -10.00 13.50 8.70
N PRO A 19 -9.83 13.08 9.96
CA PRO A 19 -9.67 14.02 11.05
C PRO A 19 -8.34 14.77 10.94
N VAL A 20 -8.32 16.00 11.46
CA VAL A 20 -7.06 16.72 11.67
C VAL A 20 -6.23 15.98 12.71
N ILE A 21 -5.02 15.58 12.31
CA ILE A 21 -3.99 15.04 13.21
C ILE A 21 -3.17 16.21 13.75
N GLU A 22 -3.26 16.45 15.05
CA GLU A 22 -2.52 17.52 15.70
C GLU A 22 -1.00 17.32 15.51
N GLY A 23 -0.30 18.41 15.19
CA GLY A 23 1.14 18.36 14.92
C GLY A 23 1.53 17.98 13.49
N VAL A 24 0.57 17.83 12.57
CA VAL A 24 0.82 17.67 11.13
C VAL A 24 0.23 18.84 10.35
N SER A 25 0.91 19.26 9.29
CA SER A 25 0.37 20.19 8.30
C SER A 25 0.77 19.77 6.90
N PHE A 26 -0.11 19.98 5.94
CA PHE A 26 0.06 19.56 4.55
C PHE A 26 0.04 20.76 3.62
N ALA A 27 0.77 20.65 2.52
CA ALA A 27 0.68 21.54 1.38
C ALA A 27 0.88 20.71 0.11
N THR A 28 0.28 21.15 -0.99
CA THR A 28 0.51 20.56 -2.31
C THR A 28 0.78 21.65 -3.33
N ALA A 29 1.53 21.31 -4.37
CA ALA A 29 1.84 22.24 -5.46
C ALA A 29 1.90 21.49 -6.79
N GLU A 30 1.57 22.22 -7.85
CA GLU A 30 1.89 21.81 -9.22
C GLU A 30 3.33 22.28 -9.52
N ALA A 31 4.27 21.35 -9.45
CA ALA A 31 5.65 21.56 -9.89
C ALA A 31 5.82 21.25 -11.38
N GLY A 32 4.90 20.50 -11.97
CA GLY A 32 5.00 20.09 -13.36
C GLY A 32 6.14 19.10 -13.56
N VAL A 33 6.32 18.15 -12.64
CA VAL A 33 7.26 17.02 -12.78
C VAL A 33 6.87 16.20 -14.01
N ARG A 34 5.58 15.83 -14.10
CA ARG A 34 5.00 15.18 -15.28
C ARG A 34 3.62 15.75 -15.66
N TYR A 35 2.81 16.14 -14.69
CA TYR A 35 1.42 16.53 -14.90
C TYR A 35 1.27 18.05 -15.00
N THR A 36 0.26 18.50 -15.73
CA THR A 36 -0.14 19.91 -15.82
C THR A 36 -1.61 20.06 -15.42
N GLY A 37 -1.96 21.14 -14.73
CA GLY A 37 -3.33 21.42 -14.26
C GLY A 37 -3.74 20.59 -13.04
N ARG A 38 -2.78 19.99 -12.32
CA ARG A 38 -3.00 19.32 -11.04
C ARG A 38 -1.74 19.34 -10.16
N PRO A 39 -1.88 19.33 -8.82
CA PRO A 39 -0.74 19.11 -7.93
C PRO A 39 -0.07 17.75 -8.16
N ASP A 40 1.27 17.76 -8.14
CA ASP A 40 2.12 16.58 -8.30
C ASP A 40 3.28 16.54 -7.28
N VAL A 41 3.27 17.48 -6.33
CA VAL A 41 4.14 17.50 -5.16
C VAL A 41 3.29 17.64 -3.90
N MET A 42 3.60 16.80 -2.90
CA MET A 42 3.04 16.85 -1.56
C MET A 42 4.13 17.11 -0.54
N LEU A 43 3.87 18.02 0.40
CA LEU A 43 4.71 18.27 1.56
C LEU A 43 3.88 18.08 2.82
N ALA A 44 4.30 17.16 3.69
CA ALA A 44 3.82 17.07 5.06
C ALA A 44 4.91 17.60 6.00
N LYS A 45 4.58 18.57 6.85
CA LYS A 45 5.43 19.08 7.94
C LYS A 45 4.96 18.51 9.26
N LEU A 46 5.91 18.02 10.05
CA LEU A 46 5.71 17.37 11.33
C LEU A 46 6.38 18.20 12.43
N VAL A 47 5.68 18.39 13.56
CA VAL A 47 6.20 19.14 14.71
C VAL A 47 7.40 18.44 15.37
N SER A 48 8.13 19.19 16.19
CA SER A 48 9.21 18.66 17.04
C SER A 48 8.74 17.48 17.88
N ALA A 49 9.67 16.58 18.22
CA ALA A 49 9.44 15.31 18.91
C ALA A 49 8.58 14.28 18.15
N THR A 50 8.30 14.48 16.85
CA THR A 50 7.61 13.46 16.04
C THR A 50 8.48 12.21 15.88
N THR A 51 7.97 11.06 16.29
CA THR A 51 8.58 9.76 16.02
C THR A 51 8.21 9.28 14.62
N ILE A 52 9.17 8.74 13.86
CA ILE A 52 8.92 8.17 12.53
C ILE A 52 9.39 6.71 12.49
N ALA A 53 8.51 5.85 11.98
CA ALA A 53 8.79 4.46 11.65
C ALA A 53 8.41 4.18 10.20
N GLY A 54 9.00 3.15 9.61
CA GLY A 54 8.69 2.84 8.22
C GLY A 54 9.09 1.44 7.76
N ALA A 55 8.58 1.09 6.58
CA ALA A 55 8.96 -0.10 5.84
C ALA A 55 9.15 0.30 4.38
N PHE A 56 10.11 -0.33 3.71
CA PHE A 56 10.52 0.03 2.36
C PHE A 56 10.68 -1.23 1.51
N THR A 57 10.55 -1.11 0.19
CA THR A 57 10.84 -2.21 -0.74
C THR A 57 12.21 -2.84 -0.49
N ARG A 58 12.32 -4.16 -0.71
CA ARG A 58 13.60 -4.90 -0.75
C ARG A 58 14.17 -5.05 -2.16
N SER A 59 13.57 -4.41 -3.16
CA SER A 59 14.02 -4.51 -4.54
C SER A 59 15.54 -4.36 -4.65
N ALA A 60 16.17 -5.21 -5.46
CA ALA A 60 17.59 -5.11 -5.76
C ALA A 60 17.92 -3.82 -6.52
N THR A 61 16.92 -3.16 -7.10
CA THR A 61 17.02 -1.92 -7.87
C THR A 61 16.28 -0.77 -7.20
N ARG A 62 16.32 -0.71 -5.87
CA ARG A 62 15.78 0.38 -5.04
C ARG A 62 16.16 1.77 -5.58
N SER A 63 15.19 2.69 -5.55
CA SER A 63 15.41 4.10 -5.92
C SER A 63 16.33 4.81 -4.91
N ALA A 64 16.91 5.93 -5.34
CA ALA A 64 17.77 6.72 -4.46
C ALA A 64 17.02 7.24 -3.22
N ALA A 65 15.73 7.58 -3.37
CA ALA A 65 14.88 8.06 -2.28
C ALA A 65 14.67 6.98 -1.20
N VAL A 66 14.48 5.72 -1.61
CA VAL A 66 14.34 4.59 -0.68
C VAL A 66 15.64 4.38 0.11
N LEU A 67 16.78 4.39 -0.56
CA LEU A 67 18.08 4.19 0.10
C LEU A 67 18.36 5.30 1.12
N ASP A 68 18.11 6.56 0.75
CA ASP A 68 18.26 7.71 1.65
C ASP A 68 17.34 7.60 2.89
N CYS A 69 16.07 7.24 2.68
CA CYS A 69 15.16 7.04 3.81
C CYS A 69 15.59 5.87 4.70
N GLN A 70 16.10 4.77 4.14
CA GLN A 70 16.59 3.63 4.90
C GLN A 70 17.82 3.96 5.76
N GLU A 71 18.68 4.89 5.35
CA GLU A 71 19.83 5.34 6.14
C GLU A 71 19.42 6.20 7.35
N LYS A 72 18.33 6.94 7.22
CA LYS A 72 17.83 7.89 8.22
C LYS A 72 16.76 7.30 9.13
N ILE A 73 16.01 6.29 8.67
CA ILE A 73 14.88 5.73 9.40
C ILE A 73 15.32 5.14 10.74
N GLY A 74 14.57 5.45 11.79
CA GLY A 74 14.79 4.93 13.13
C GLY A 74 15.85 5.65 13.96
N GLN A 75 16.43 6.74 13.45
CA GLN A 75 17.23 7.63 14.28
C GLN A 75 16.31 8.43 15.23
N ASN A 76 16.71 8.49 16.51
CA ASN A 76 16.03 9.34 17.49
C ASN A 76 16.35 10.82 17.23
N SER A 77 15.34 11.67 17.28
CA SER A 77 15.50 13.11 17.11
C SER A 77 14.36 13.86 17.78
N ASP A 78 14.69 14.94 18.49
CA ASP A 78 13.71 15.87 19.06
C ASP A 78 13.25 16.92 18.03
N ALA A 79 13.87 16.96 16.84
CA ALA A 79 13.53 17.91 15.81
C ALA A 79 12.24 17.54 15.06
N GLY A 80 11.61 18.56 14.46
CA GLY A 80 10.55 18.34 13.49
C GLY A 80 11.05 17.56 12.28
N ALA A 81 10.10 17.09 11.47
CA ALA A 81 10.41 16.32 10.27
C ALA A 81 9.54 16.77 9.10
N ALA A 82 9.91 16.32 7.90
CA ALA A 82 9.10 16.52 6.71
C ALA A 82 9.07 15.26 5.86
N ILE A 83 7.93 15.05 5.20
CA ILE A 83 7.77 14.07 4.13
C ILE A 83 7.50 14.83 2.85
N LEU A 84 8.39 14.71 1.86
CA LEU A 84 8.25 15.33 0.55
C LEU A 84 8.06 14.25 -0.51
N VAL A 85 6.96 14.33 -1.24
CA VAL A 85 6.59 13.31 -2.22
C VAL A 85 6.35 13.96 -3.57
N ASN A 86 6.90 13.37 -4.64
CA ASN A 86 6.55 13.74 -6.00
C ASN A 86 5.88 12.56 -6.74
N SER A 87 4.93 12.88 -7.60
CA SER A 87 4.32 11.94 -8.54
C SER A 87 4.77 12.24 -9.98
N GLY A 88 4.64 11.24 -10.86
CA GLY A 88 5.01 11.33 -12.28
C GLY A 88 6.42 10.86 -12.64
N ASN A 89 7.38 10.87 -11.71
CA ASN A 89 8.75 10.37 -11.92
C ASN A 89 9.21 9.60 -10.67
N ALA A 90 9.67 8.35 -10.85
CA ALA A 90 10.03 7.46 -9.74
C ALA A 90 11.42 7.71 -9.15
N ASN A 91 12.24 8.53 -9.81
CA ASN A 91 13.65 8.72 -9.51
C ASN A 91 14.40 7.38 -9.28
N ALA A 92 14.03 6.37 -10.05
CA ALA A 92 14.58 5.02 -9.99
C ALA A 92 15.39 4.74 -11.25
N PHE A 93 16.46 3.97 -11.11
CA PHE A 93 17.38 3.62 -12.20
C PHE A 93 18.02 4.84 -12.91
N THR A 94 18.34 5.89 -12.15
CA THR A 94 18.90 7.17 -12.64
C THR A 94 20.37 7.40 -12.25
N GLY A 95 21.01 6.43 -11.59
CA GLY A 95 22.42 6.52 -11.17
C GLY A 95 22.69 7.74 -10.28
N ARG A 96 23.85 8.39 -10.48
CA ARG A 96 24.26 9.56 -9.69
C ARG A 96 23.26 10.71 -9.74
N ASN A 97 22.58 10.91 -10.87
CA ASN A 97 21.55 11.95 -10.99
C ASN A 97 20.44 11.75 -9.96
N GLY A 98 20.09 10.51 -9.63
CA GLY A 98 19.07 10.22 -8.63
C GLY A 98 19.49 10.58 -7.22
N THR A 99 20.73 10.24 -6.84
CA THR A 99 21.30 10.63 -5.55
C THR A 99 21.45 12.14 -5.41
N ASP A 100 21.95 12.81 -6.46
CA ASP A 100 22.10 14.28 -6.47
C ASP A 100 20.72 14.97 -6.37
N ALA A 101 19.70 14.44 -7.03
CA ALA A 101 18.33 14.94 -6.93
C ALA A 101 17.75 14.79 -5.52
N VAL A 102 17.91 13.62 -4.88
CA VAL A 102 17.47 13.42 -3.48
C VAL A 102 18.14 14.43 -2.56
N LYS A 103 19.47 14.56 -2.67
CA LYS A 103 20.23 15.52 -1.88
C LYS A 103 19.76 16.97 -2.07
N ALA A 104 19.53 17.39 -3.31
CA ALA A 104 19.04 18.73 -3.59
C ALA A 104 17.65 18.98 -2.96
N LEU A 105 16.77 17.98 -3.00
CA LEU A 105 15.44 18.05 -2.38
C LEU A 105 15.52 18.09 -0.86
N THR A 106 16.34 17.24 -0.24
CA THR A 106 16.49 17.18 1.23
C THR A 106 17.09 18.47 1.76
N GLU A 107 18.20 18.94 1.19
CA GLU A 107 18.87 20.19 1.59
C GLU A 107 17.93 21.40 1.47
N ALA A 108 17.25 21.54 0.33
CA ALA A 108 16.35 22.67 0.09
C ALA A 108 15.12 22.64 1.00
N THR A 109 14.55 21.47 1.26
CA THR A 109 13.39 21.30 2.17
C THR A 109 13.79 21.59 3.60
N ALA A 110 14.92 21.04 4.05
CA ALA A 110 15.48 21.24 5.38
C ALA A 110 15.71 22.73 5.66
N LYS A 111 16.36 23.44 4.72
CA LYS A 111 16.59 24.88 4.78
C LYS A 111 15.28 25.67 4.82
N THR A 112 14.31 25.31 3.98
CA THR A 112 13.02 26.04 3.88
C THR A 112 12.21 25.90 5.16
N LEU A 113 12.19 24.72 5.77
CA LEU A 113 11.40 24.43 6.96
C LEU A 113 12.15 24.65 8.28
N ASN A 114 13.45 24.95 8.19
CA ASN A 114 14.37 25.07 9.32
C ASN A 114 14.37 23.80 10.21
N ILE A 115 14.56 22.64 9.56
CA ILE A 115 14.69 21.32 10.21
C ILE A 115 15.99 20.66 9.75
N PRO A 116 16.51 19.66 10.50
CA PRO A 116 17.65 18.87 10.06
C PRO A 116 17.39 18.13 8.74
N GLU A 117 18.42 17.98 7.90
CA GLU A 117 18.31 17.30 6.61
C GLU A 117 18.03 15.79 6.74
N ASP A 118 18.58 15.15 7.76
CA ASP A 118 18.31 13.77 8.13
C ASP A 118 16.88 13.54 8.65
N ARG A 119 16.10 14.62 8.80
CA ARG A 119 14.67 14.61 9.15
C ARG A 119 13.75 14.96 7.98
N VAL A 120 14.29 14.98 6.76
CA VAL A 120 13.52 15.04 5.51
C VAL A 120 13.49 13.66 4.86
N PHE A 121 12.29 13.10 4.74
CA PHE A 121 12.04 11.82 4.10
C PHE A 121 11.42 12.07 2.73
N THR A 122 12.07 11.58 1.67
CA THR A 122 11.60 11.79 0.30
C THR A 122 10.98 10.52 -0.29
N SER A 123 10.02 10.68 -1.19
CA SER A 123 9.47 9.58 -1.98
C SER A 123 9.16 10.04 -3.40
N SER A 124 9.41 9.17 -4.37
CA SER A 124 9.22 9.46 -5.79
C SER A 124 8.51 8.29 -6.46
N THR A 125 7.45 8.57 -7.22
CA THR A 125 6.69 7.55 -7.95
C THR A 125 6.36 8.00 -9.37
N GLY A 126 6.38 7.06 -10.32
CA GLY A 126 6.12 7.33 -11.74
C GLY A 126 7.09 6.61 -12.67
N VAL A 127 7.56 7.27 -13.72
CA VAL A 127 8.44 6.62 -14.73
C VAL A 127 9.82 6.28 -14.14
N ILE A 128 10.33 5.09 -14.48
CA ILE A 128 11.68 4.61 -14.16
C ILE A 128 12.64 4.95 -15.31
N GLY A 129 13.87 5.34 -14.99
CA GLY A 129 14.95 5.60 -15.96
C GLY A 129 15.00 7.04 -16.49
N GLU A 130 14.12 7.91 -16.02
CA GLU A 130 14.11 9.33 -16.35
C GLU A 130 14.66 10.16 -15.19
N ALA A 131 15.64 11.02 -15.47
CA ALA A 131 16.20 11.91 -14.44
C ALA A 131 15.11 12.83 -13.86
N LEU A 132 15.00 12.88 -12.54
CA LEU A 132 14.03 13.73 -11.86
C LEU A 132 14.38 15.22 -12.11
N PRO A 133 13.46 16.03 -12.66
CA PRO A 133 13.64 17.48 -12.79
C PRO A 133 13.46 18.18 -11.43
N HIS A 134 14.30 17.83 -10.45
CA HIS A 134 14.18 18.24 -9.04
C HIS A 134 14.13 19.76 -8.83
N GLN A 135 14.73 20.55 -9.74
CA GLN A 135 14.64 22.02 -9.68
C GLN A 135 13.18 22.51 -9.72
N ARG A 136 12.30 21.87 -10.49
CA ARG A 136 10.88 22.21 -10.54
C ARG A 136 10.20 22.08 -9.19
N ILE A 137 10.66 21.12 -8.38
CA ILE A 137 10.15 20.87 -7.03
C ILE A 137 10.77 21.86 -6.05
N THR A 138 12.09 22.09 -6.10
CA THR A 138 12.76 23.01 -5.18
C THR A 138 12.28 24.46 -5.35
N ASP A 139 11.95 24.89 -6.57
CA ASP A 139 11.35 26.20 -6.86
C ASP A 139 9.99 26.39 -6.19
N LYS A 140 9.29 25.31 -5.85
CA LYS A 140 7.97 25.32 -5.21
C LYS A 140 8.01 25.25 -3.69
N LEU A 141 9.17 25.02 -3.07
CA LEU A 141 9.26 24.83 -1.62
C LEU A 141 8.82 26.06 -0.82
N ALA A 142 9.11 27.28 -1.30
CA ALA A 142 8.68 28.51 -0.64
C ALA A 142 7.15 28.71 -0.71
N GLU A 143 6.52 28.26 -1.80
CA GLU A 143 5.06 28.26 -1.97
C GLU A 143 4.43 27.23 -1.03
N LEU A 144 4.91 25.98 -1.07
CA LEU A 144 4.47 24.88 -0.21
C LEU A 144 4.58 25.26 1.27
N SER A 145 5.72 25.81 1.70
CA SER A 145 5.95 26.17 3.10
C SER A 145 4.97 27.23 3.62
N LYS A 146 4.56 28.18 2.77
CA LYS A 146 3.57 29.21 3.13
C LYS A 146 2.13 28.66 3.16
N ALA A 147 1.86 27.62 2.37
CA ALA A 147 0.54 27.02 2.23
C ALA A 147 0.25 25.90 3.25
N LEU A 148 1.23 25.52 4.09
CA LEU A 148 1.06 24.45 5.09
C LEU A 148 -0.15 24.70 6.00
N ALA A 149 -1.10 23.76 5.98
CA ALA A 149 -2.32 23.80 6.80
C ALA A 149 -2.64 22.43 7.44
N PRO A 150 -3.25 22.38 8.64
CA PRO A 150 -3.56 21.10 9.31
C PRO A 150 -4.56 20.18 8.60
N GLY A 151 -5.45 20.72 7.77
CA GLY A 151 -6.63 20.00 7.22
C GLY A 151 -6.50 19.45 5.80
N ASP A 152 -5.35 19.59 5.14
CA ASP A 152 -5.23 19.34 3.69
C ASP A 152 -4.76 17.92 3.31
N ILE A 153 -5.02 16.92 4.15
CA ILE A 153 -4.65 15.52 3.87
C ILE A 153 -5.36 14.93 2.63
N SER A 154 -6.56 15.40 2.30
CA SER A 154 -7.26 14.99 1.07
C SER A 154 -6.55 15.51 -0.19
N ALA A 155 -6.06 16.75 -0.17
CA ALA A 155 -5.24 17.30 -1.25
C ALA A 155 -3.92 16.52 -1.37
N ALA A 156 -3.30 16.19 -0.23
CA ALA A 156 -2.11 15.34 -0.18
C ALA A 156 -2.33 13.97 -0.84
N ALA A 157 -3.46 13.30 -0.56
CA ALA A 157 -3.83 12.03 -1.19
C ALA A 157 -3.90 12.14 -2.72
N ARG A 158 -4.46 13.25 -3.23
CA ARG A 158 -4.60 13.49 -4.68
C ARG A 158 -3.27 13.83 -5.36
N ALA A 159 -2.37 14.52 -4.68
CA ALA A 159 -1.08 14.94 -5.26
C ALA A 159 -0.12 13.75 -5.49
N ILE A 160 -0.23 12.68 -4.69
CA ILE A 160 0.66 11.51 -4.79
C ILE A 160 0.23 10.48 -5.84
N MET A 161 -1.02 10.54 -6.32
CA MET A 161 -1.59 9.61 -7.31
C MET A 161 -0.81 9.60 -8.64
N THR A 162 -0.79 8.43 -9.32
CA THR A 162 -0.31 8.31 -10.71
C THR A 162 -1.40 7.77 -11.63
N THR A 163 -1.49 6.45 -11.74
CA THR A 163 -2.47 5.70 -12.53
C THR A 163 -3.68 5.32 -11.69
N ASP A 164 -3.66 5.67 -10.40
CA ASP A 164 -4.78 5.55 -9.48
C ASP A 164 -6.02 6.25 -10.06
N THR A 165 -7.18 5.60 -9.93
CA THR A 165 -8.45 6.13 -10.46
C THR A 165 -9.23 6.90 -9.39
N PHE A 166 -8.91 6.68 -8.11
CA PHE A 166 -9.44 7.43 -6.97
C PHE A 166 -8.38 7.66 -5.87
N PRO A 167 -8.48 8.76 -5.09
CA PRO A 167 -7.62 8.98 -3.93
C PRO A 167 -7.97 8.01 -2.80
N LYS A 168 -6.95 7.54 -2.06
CA LYS A 168 -7.12 6.52 -1.00
C LYS A 168 -6.87 7.12 0.37
N GLY A 169 -7.80 6.91 1.29
CA GLY A 169 -7.79 7.51 2.62
C GLY A 169 -8.47 6.61 3.63
N SER A 170 -7.97 6.60 4.87
CA SER A 170 -8.57 5.86 5.97
C SER A 170 -8.25 6.53 7.30
N SER A 171 -9.14 6.40 8.28
CA SER A 171 -8.90 6.91 9.63
C SER A 171 -9.64 6.11 10.68
N THR A 172 -9.18 6.22 11.93
CA THR A 172 -9.90 5.75 13.10
C THR A 172 -9.57 6.64 14.31
N THR A 173 -10.44 6.60 15.31
CA THR A 173 -10.18 7.21 16.62
C THR A 173 -10.23 6.11 17.67
N VAL A 174 -9.17 6.00 18.46
CA VAL A 174 -9.06 5.01 19.53
C VAL A 174 -9.11 5.69 20.88
N THR A 175 -9.79 5.07 21.85
CA THR A 175 -9.86 5.57 23.22
C THR A 175 -8.82 4.85 24.09
N ILE A 176 -7.88 5.60 24.66
CA ILE A 176 -6.86 5.11 25.59
C ILE A 176 -7.03 5.88 26.90
N ASP A 177 -7.26 5.16 28.01
CA ASP A 177 -7.49 5.75 29.33
C ASP A 177 -8.53 6.88 29.37
N GLY A 178 -9.58 6.75 28.55
CA GLY A 178 -10.67 7.74 28.44
C GLY A 178 -10.36 8.95 27.55
N GLN A 179 -9.18 9.02 26.93
CA GLN A 179 -8.78 10.08 26.00
C GLN A 179 -8.72 9.57 24.56
N GLN A 180 -8.94 10.44 23.59
CA GLN A 180 -8.96 10.09 22.17
C GLN A 180 -7.60 10.28 21.51
N VAL A 181 -7.14 9.26 20.80
CA VAL A 181 -6.01 9.30 19.87
C VAL A 181 -6.55 9.11 18.46
N ARG A 182 -6.07 9.91 17.52
CA ARG A 182 -6.49 9.85 16.11
C ARG A 182 -5.41 9.19 15.28
N ILE A 183 -5.84 8.42 14.29
CA ILE A 183 -4.98 7.83 13.27
C ILE A 183 -5.63 8.14 11.92
N ALA A 184 -4.89 8.76 11.00
CA ALA A 184 -5.35 8.99 9.64
C ALA A 184 -4.21 8.69 8.66
N GLY A 185 -4.53 8.10 7.52
CA GLY A 185 -3.54 7.74 6.52
C GLY A 185 -4.05 7.86 5.10
N ILE A 186 -3.11 7.99 4.19
CA ILE A 186 -3.33 8.04 2.75
C ILE A 186 -2.40 7.04 2.06
N ALA A 187 -2.85 6.53 0.93
CA ALA A 187 -2.08 5.60 0.13
C ALA A 187 -2.17 5.94 -1.36
N LYS A 188 -1.19 5.42 -2.12
CA LYS A 188 -1.16 5.41 -3.57
C LYS A 188 -0.64 4.06 -4.06
N GLY A 189 -1.20 3.56 -5.15
CA GLY A 189 -0.88 2.28 -5.77
C GLY A 189 -2.09 1.74 -6.53
N SER A 190 -1.84 1.19 -7.72
CA SER A 190 -2.86 0.60 -8.61
C SER A 190 -2.21 -0.39 -9.59
N GLY A 191 -1.00 -0.11 -10.06
CA GLY A 191 -0.14 -1.03 -10.83
C GLY A 191 1.27 -1.09 -10.26
N MET A 192 2.01 -2.14 -10.66
CA MET A 192 3.24 -2.61 -10.03
C MET A 192 2.99 -2.75 -8.54
N ILE A 193 2.19 -3.73 -8.12
CA ILE A 193 1.77 -3.98 -6.73
C ILE A 193 2.00 -5.46 -6.39
N ALA A 194 3.08 -5.75 -5.67
CA ALA A 194 3.31 -7.03 -4.98
C ALA A 194 4.28 -6.83 -3.80
N PRO A 195 3.79 -6.27 -2.68
CA PRO A 195 4.64 -5.84 -1.57
C PRO A 195 5.46 -6.98 -0.98
N ASP A 196 6.77 -6.90 -1.19
CA ASP A 196 7.76 -7.64 -0.41
C ASP A 196 8.57 -6.67 0.44
N MET A 197 7.83 -6.04 1.35
CA MET A 197 8.12 -4.95 2.31
C MET A 197 7.55 -3.55 1.99
N ALA A 198 7.03 -3.31 0.78
CA ALA A 198 5.93 -2.39 0.43
C ALA A 198 5.73 -2.50 -1.10
N THR A 199 4.55 -2.18 -1.63
CA THR A 199 4.31 -1.89 -3.06
C THR A 199 3.23 -0.85 -3.25
N MET A 200 3.64 0.42 -3.14
CA MET A 200 2.79 1.61 -2.89
C MET A 200 3.60 2.71 -2.19
N LEU A 201 3.04 3.93 -2.17
CA LEU A 201 3.42 4.97 -1.22
C LEU A 201 2.33 5.11 -0.17
N VAL A 202 2.70 5.09 1.11
CA VAL A 202 1.76 5.14 2.25
C VAL A 202 2.28 6.07 3.32
N TYR A 203 1.41 6.95 3.80
CA TYR A 203 1.73 7.91 4.85
C TYR A 203 0.60 7.89 5.89
N ILE A 204 0.93 7.46 7.10
CA ILE A 204 0.00 7.38 8.23
C ILE A 204 0.48 8.34 9.32
N PHE A 205 -0.46 9.06 9.90
CA PHE A 205 -0.24 10.09 10.88
C PHE A 205 -1.08 9.81 12.12
N THR A 206 -0.50 10.01 13.30
CA THR A 206 -1.19 9.90 14.57
C THR A 206 -0.71 10.98 15.53
N ASP A 207 -1.62 11.47 16.39
CA ASP A 207 -1.29 12.44 17.43
C ASP A 207 -0.75 11.78 18.70
N ALA A 208 -0.65 10.45 18.74
CA ALA A 208 -0.13 9.69 19.87
C ALA A 208 1.38 9.94 20.10
N ALA A 209 1.81 9.81 21.35
CA ALA A 209 3.22 9.78 21.72
C ALA A 209 3.71 8.31 21.77
N VAL A 210 4.60 7.93 20.85
CA VAL A 210 5.11 6.56 20.75
C VAL A 210 6.64 6.59 20.63
N ASP A 211 7.32 5.75 21.41
CA ASP A 211 8.78 5.61 21.31
C ASP A 211 9.16 4.90 20.00
N GLN A 212 10.26 5.31 19.37
CA GLN A 212 10.66 4.83 18.04
C GLN A 212 10.71 3.29 17.92
N PRO A 213 11.33 2.53 18.84
CA PRO A 213 11.38 1.08 18.73
C PRO A 213 10.00 0.42 18.81
N VAL A 214 9.09 0.99 19.61
CA VAL A 214 7.70 0.52 19.76
C VAL A 214 6.93 0.75 18.47
N LEU A 215 7.00 1.98 17.91
CA LEU A 215 6.32 2.31 16.66
C LEU A 215 6.85 1.44 15.51
N GLN A 216 8.16 1.26 15.41
CA GLN A 216 8.77 0.41 14.38
C GLN A 216 8.38 -1.06 14.52
N SER A 217 8.28 -1.58 15.74
CA SER A 217 7.80 -2.94 16.00
C SER A 217 6.35 -3.13 15.53
N MET A 218 5.46 -2.19 15.89
CA MET A 218 4.06 -2.19 15.45
C MET A 218 3.96 -2.14 13.92
N VAL A 219 4.64 -1.18 13.27
CA VAL A 219 4.65 -1.05 11.80
C VAL A 219 5.14 -2.32 11.13
N THR A 220 6.22 -2.92 11.63
CA THR A 220 6.79 -4.15 11.07
C THR A 220 5.82 -5.33 11.17
N ALA A 221 5.17 -5.50 12.33
CA ALA A 221 4.23 -6.58 12.56
C ALA A 221 2.95 -6.42 11.73
N LEU A 222 2.41 -5.20 11.64
CA LEU A 222 1.17 -4.91 10.93
C LEU A 222 1.37 -4.91 9.40
N ASN A 223 2.51 -4.43 8.90
CA ASN A 223 2.83 -4.47 7.47
C ASN A 223 2.80 -5.91 6.93
N ARG A 224 3.27 -6.89 7.70
CA ARG A 224 3.24 -8.32 7.35
C ARG A 224 1.84 -8.89 7.18
N LYS A 225 0.83 -8.28 7.81
CA LYS A 225 -0.57 -8.75 7.84
C LYS A 225 -1.52 -7.89 7.01
N THR A 226 -1.01 -6.85 6.35
CA THR A 226 -1.80 -5.87 5.59
C THR A 226 -1.19 -5.68 4.21
N PHE A 227 -0.29 -4.70 4.03
CA PHE A 227 0.28 -4.43 2.71
C PHE A 227 1.11 -5.60 2.15
N ASN A 228 1.85 -6.36 2.95
CA ASN A 228 2.55 -7.57 2.45
C ASN A 228 1.63 -8.77 2.14
N CYS A 229 0.32 -8.57 2.25
CA CYS A 229 -0.72 -9.53 1.90
C CYS A 229 -1.54 -9.09 0.67
N ILE A 230 -1.17 -8.01 -0.03
CA ILE A 230 -1.87 -7.63 -1.27
C ILE A 230 -1.03 -7.92 -2.51
N THR A 231 -1.67 -8.10 -3.67
CA THR A 231 -0.99 -8.13 -4.97
C THR A 231 -1.96 -7.78 -6.10
N VAL A 232 -1.51 -7.02 -7.09
CA VAL A 232 -2.25 -6.77 -8.34
C VAL A 232 -1.65 -7.59 -9.47
N ASP A 233 -0.35 -7.39 -9.74
CA ASP A 233 0.32 -7.89 -10.95
C ASP A 233 1.61 -8.66 -10.68
N SER A 234 1.90 -8.99 -9.41
CA SER A 234 3.10 -9.71 -8.97
C SER A 234 4.43 -8.93 -9.08
N ASP A 235 4.40 -7.68 -9.53
CA ASP A 235 5.60 -6.87 -9.75
C ASP A 235 5.89 -5.95 -8.55
N THR A 236 6.90 -6.30 -7.76
CA THR A 236 7.39 -5.46 -6.64
C THR A 236 8.10 -4.21 -7.16
N SER A 237 7.68 -3.01 -6.75
CA SER A 237 8.26 -1.76 -7.22
C SER A 237 9.63 -1.44 -6.61
N THR A 238 10.34 -0.52 -7.28
CA THR A 238 11.63 0.01 -6.86
C THR A 238 11.55 1.12 -5.82
N SER A 239 10.36 1.64 -5.53
CA SER A 239 10.19 2.89 -4.77
C SER A 239 9.29 2.77 -3.55
N ASP A 240 8.92 1.55 -3.17
CA ASP A 240 7.84 1.36 -2.22
C ASP A 240 8.21 1.79 -0.81
N THR A 241 7.29 2.52 -0.19
CA THR A 241 7.55 3.25 1.05
C THR A 241 6.26 3.33 1.88
N LEU A 242 6.33 2.85 3.11
CA LEU A 242 5.35 3.09 4.18
C LEU A 242 6.05 3.91 5.25
N LEU A 243 5.51 5.08 5.58
CA LEU A 243 5.94 5.88 6.73
C LEU A 243 4.77 6.10 7.68
N VAL A 244 5.03 5.92 8.97
CA VAL A 244 4.11 6.24 10.06
C VAL A 244 4.75 7.30 10.94
N ALA A 245 4.08 8.44 11.10
CA ALA A 245 4.53 9.57 11.90
C ALA A 245 3.61 9.75 13.12
N ALA A 246 4.19 9.64 14.32
CA ALA A 246 3.53 9.85 15.59
C ALA A 246 3.99 11.17 16.21
N THR A 247 3.12 12.19 16.20
CA THR A 247 3.52 13.57 16.53
C THR A 247 3.65 13.83 18.02
N GLY A 248 3.05 12.99 18.87
CA GLY A 248 2.99 13.18 20.31
C GLY A 248 2.10 14.32 20.78
N ALA A 249 1.40 15.02 19.87
CA ALA A 249 0.63 16.22 20.19
C ALA A 249 -0.52 15.98 21.17
N SER A 250 -1.12 14.78 21.17
CA SER A 250 -2.16 14.40 22.15
C SER A 250 -1.62 14.27 23.58
N GLY A 251 -0.31 14.08 23.75
CA GLY A 251 0.31 13.73 25.03
C GLY A 251 0.01 12.31 25.53
N ILE A 252 -0.78 11.52 24.78
CA ILE A 252 -1.19 10.17 25.16
C ILE A 252 -0.08 9.20 24.77
N ARG A 253 0.49 8.52 25.76
CA ARG A 253 1.60 7.58 25.54
C ARG A 253 1.10 6.20 25.14
N ILE A 254 1.67 5.68 24.06
CA ILE A 254 1.44 4.32 23.55
C ILE A 254 2.65 3.45 23.86
N THR A 255 2.40 2.24 24.33
CA THR A 255 3.40 1.21 24.59
C THR A 255 3.03 -0.08 23.85
N GLU A 256 3.87 -1.11 23.95
CA GLU A 256 3.59 -2.43 23.38
C GLU A 256 2.29 -3.06 23.92
N SER A 257 1.83 -2.63 25.10
CA SER A 257 0.57 -3.11 25.70
C SER A 257 -0.69 -2.36 25.25
N SER A 258 -0.55 -1.31 24.44
CA SER A 258 -1.68 -0.50 23.94
C SER A 258 -2.41 -1.22 22.78
N VAL A 259 -3.05 -2.36 23.08
CA VAL A 259 -3.70 -3.23 22.09
C VAL A 259 -4.74 -2.47 21.24
N GLY A 260 -5.51 -1.57 21.85
CA GLY A 260 -6.52 -0.77 21.12
C GLY A 260 -5.90 0.13 20.05
N PHE A 261 -4.72 0.72 20.32
CA PHE A 261 -3.99 1.51 19.33
C PHE A 261 -3.44 0.63 18.21
N MET A 262 -2.84 -0.52 18.56
CA MET A 262 -2.31 -1.45 17.57
C MET A 262 -3.41 -1.96 16.62
N GLU A 263 -4.61 -2.24 17.14
CA GLU A 263 -5.77 -2.63 16.34
C GLU A 263 -6.28 -1.48 15.47
N GLY A 264 -6.37 -0.25 16.00
CA GLY A 264 -6.73 0.92 15.20
C GLY A 264 -5.76 1.18 14.05
N LEU A 265 -4.45 1.07 14.30
CA LEU A 265 -3.43 1.18 13.26
C LEU A 265 -3.57 0.06 12.23
N ARG A 266 -3.86 -1.18 12.67
CA ARG A 266 -4.11 -2.31 11.76
C ARG A 266 -5.30 -2.05 10.84
N GLN A 267 -6.40 -1.50 11.37
CA GLN A 267 -7.60 -1.20 10.60
C GLN A 267 -7.31 -0.19 9.49
N VAL A 268 -6.62 0.91 9.81
CA VAL A 268 -6.21 1.93 8.83
C VAL A 268 -5.29 1.33 7.77
N MET A 269 -4.29 0.53 8.18
CA MET A 269 -3.37 -0.12 7.24
C MET A 269 -4.09 -1.12 6.32
N LEU A 270 -5.00 -1.94 6.86
CA LEU A 270 -5.72 -2.95 6.09
C LEU A 270 -6.70 -2.30 5.10
N ASP A 271 -7.45 -1.30 5.53
CA ASP A 271 -8.39 -0.57 4.66
C ASP A 271 -7.66 0.11 3.50
N LEU A 272 -6.54 0.79 3.77
CA LEU A 272 -5.70 1.36 2.71
C LEU A 272 -5.15 0.28 1.76
N ALA A 273 -4.79 -0.91 2.27
CA ALA A 273 -4.32 -2.02 1.45
C ALA A 273 -5.43 -2.54 0.51
N HIS A 274 -6.65 -2.67 1.03
CA HIS A 274 -7.83 -3.05 0.23
C HIS A 274 -8.14 -2.01 -0.84
N GLN A 275 -8.08 -0.72 -0.51
CA GLN A 275 -8.27 0.35 -1.49
C GLN A 275 -7.23 0.30 -2.63
N VAL A 276 -5.98 -0.11 -2.36
CA VAL A 276 -4.97 -0.36 -3.42
C VAL A 276 -5.39 -1.49 -4.35
N VAL A 277 -5.88 -2.60 -3.82
CA VAL A 277 -6.34 -3.73 -4.64
C VAL A 277 -7.60 -3.39 -5.44
N ARG A 278 -8.55 -2.69 -4.82
CA ARG A 278 -9.79 -2.21 -5.47
C ARG A 278 -9.51 -1.23 -6.60
N ASP A 279 -8.41 -0.49 -6.51
CA ASP A 279 -7.95 0.39 -7.58
C ASP A 279 -6.93 -0.27 -8.51
N GLY A 280 -6.81 -1.61 -8.47
CA GLY A 280 -5.94 -2.35 -9.38
C GLY A 280 -6.20 -1.95 -10.83
N GLU A 281 -5.16 -1.74 -11.62
CA GLU A 281 -5.31 -1.25 -12.99
C GLU A 281 -6.20 -2.18 -13.83
N GLY A 282 -7.40 -1.69 -14.19
CA GLY A 282 -8.40 -2.46 -14.92
C GLY A 282 -9.17 -3.49 -14.09
N ALA A 283 -9.01 -3.52 -12.77
CA ALA A 283 -9.70 -4.46 -11.88
C ALA A 283 -11.22 -4.25 -11.92
N THR A 284 -11.96 -5.35 -11.87
CA THR A 284 -13.44 -5.36 -11.74
C THR A 284 -13.93 -6.17 -10.55
N LYS A 285 -13.05 -7.00 -9.97
CA LYS A 285 -13.34 -7.86 -8.81
C LYS A 285 -12.30 -7.65 -7.72
N PHE A 286 -12.74 -7.61 -6.47
CA PHE A 286 -11.89 -7.71 -5.27
C PHE A 286 -11.95 -9.14 -4.75
N VAL A 287 -10.79 -9.74 -4.48
CA VAL A 287 -10.67 -11.16 -4.18
C VAL A 287 -9.89 -11.36 -2.90
N GLU A 288 -10.49 -12.00 -1.91
CA GLU A 288 -9.83 -12.51 -0.72
C GLU A 288 -9.50 -14.00 -0.91
N ILE A 289 -8.26 -14.39 -0.63
CA ILE A 289 -7.80 -15.77 -0.65
C ILE A 289 -7.35 -16.13 0.76
N ALA A 290 -8.14 -16.97 1.43
CA ALA A 290 -7.83 -17.51 2.75
C ALA A 290 -7.25 -18.92 2.61
N VAL A 291 -6.04 -19.11 3.11
CA VAL A 291 -5.35 -20.41 3.14
C VAL A 291 -5.26 -20.88 4.59
N THR A 292 -5.76 -22.08 4.86
CA THR A 292 -5.69 -22.77 6.15
C THR A 292 -5.08 -24.15 5.97
N GLY A 293 -4.85 -24.86 7.08
CA GLY A 293 -4.36 -26.23 7.02
C GLY A 293 -2.91 -26.36 6.53
N ALA A 294 -2.16 -25.27 6.35
CA ALA A 294 -0.78 -25.35 5.87
C ALA A 294 0.18 -25.82 6.96
N ALA A 295 1.39 -26.24 6.58
CA ALA A 295 2.39 -26.66 7.55
C ALA A 295 2.96 -25.50 8.41
N SER A 296 2.83 -24.24 7.95
CA SER A 296 3.13 -23.02 8.68
C SER A 296 2.47 -21.80 8.00
N ASP A 297 2.35 -20.66 8.70
CA ASP A 297 1.85 -19.41 8.12
C ASP A 297 2.70 -18.94 6.91
N ALA A 298 4.01 -19.21 6.95
CA ALA A 298 4.91 -18.90 5.85
C ALA A 298 4.57 -19.71 4.59
N GLU A 299 4.27 -21.00 4.75
CA GLU A 299 3.83 -21.85 3.64
C GLU A 299 2.41 -21.50 3.18
N ALA A 300 1.49 -21.17 4.10
CA ALA A 300 0.17 -20.68 3.74
C ALA A 300 0.26 -19.43 2.86
N ARG A 301 1.15 -18.50 3.20
CA ARG A 301 1.38 -17.28 2.40
C ARG A 301 1.97 -17.60 1.03
N ILE A 302 2.87 -18.59 0.91
CA ILE A 302 3.41 -19.02 -0.39
C ILE A 302 2.29 -19.53 -1.29
N HIS A 303 1.39 -20.38 -0.77
CA HIS A 303 0.22 -20.86 -1.51
C HIS A 303 -0.74 -19.72 -1.88
N GLY A 304 -1.08 -18.86 -0.91
CA GLY A 304 -1.97 -17.71 -1.14
C GLY A 304 -1.45 -16.79 -2.23
N MET A 305 -0.16 -16.43 -2.20
CA MET A 305 0.47 -15.62 -3.25
C MET A 305 0.55 -16.35 -4.60
N ALA A 306 0.78 -17.67 -4.62
CA ALA A 306 0.80 -18.43 -5.86
C ALA A 306 -0.57 -18.47 -6.57
N ILE A 307 -1.65 -18.53 -5.79
CA ILE A 307 -3.04 -18.40 -6.27
C ILE A 307 -3.29 -16.98 -6.76
N ALA A 308 -3.01 -15.98 -5.90
CA ALA A 308 -3.27 -14.57 -6.16
C ALA A 308 -2.54 -14.05 -7.41
N ASN A 309 -1.31 -14.50 -7.65
CA ASN A 309 -0.49 -14.09 -8.78
C ASN A 309 -0.70 -14.93 -10.05
N SER A 310 -1.57 -15.94 -10.02
CA SER A 310 -1.74 -16.83 -11.18
C SER A 310 -2.56 -16.16 -12.27
N PRO A 311 -2.01 -15.91 -13.49
CA PRO A 311 -2.78 -15.28 -14.57
C PRO A 311 -4.02 -16.10 -14.95
N LEU A 312 -3.91 -17.44 -14.88
CA LEU A 312 -5.05 -18.33 -15.12
C LEU A 312 -6.14 -18.16 -14.05
N VAL A 313 -5.78 -18.04 -12.77
CA VAL A 313 -6.80 -17.80 -11.73
C VAL A 313 -7.44 -16.43 -11.94
N LYS A 314 -6.63 -15.38 -12.10
CA LYS A 314 -7.11 -14.00 -12.28
C LYS A 314 -7.99 -13.83 -13.52
N THR A 315 -7.70 -14.52 -14.61
CA THR A 315 -8.54 -14.49 -15.84
C THR A 315 -9.81 -15.34 -15.72
N ALA A 316 -9.81 -16.42 -14.93
CA ALA A 316 -11.04 -17.15 -14.64
C ALA A 316 -11.99 -16.28 -13.80
N ILE A 317 -11.45 -15.56 -12.81
CA ILE A 317 -12.21 -14.60 -12.01
C ILE A 317 -12.79 -13.47 -12.90
N ALA A 318 -11.99 -12.90 -13.80
CA ALA A 318 -12.46 -11.90 -14.77
C ALA A 318 -13.58 -12.45 -15.69
N GLY A 319 -13.48 -13.74 -16.07
CA GLY A 319 -14.46 -14.44 -16.89
C GLY A 319 -15.66 -14.97 -16.11
N GLU A 320 -15.75 -14.69 -14.81
CA GLU A 320 -16.81 -15.17 -13.90
C GLU A 320 -16.92 -16.72 -13.89
N ASP A 321 -15.79 -17.40 -14.11
CA ASP A 321 -15.64 -18.86 -14.17
C ASP A 321 -15.18 -19.41 -12.83
N ALA A 322 -15.96 -20.33 -12.24
CA ALA A 322 -15.69 -20.98 -10.96
C ALA A 322 -14.62 -22.08 -11.08
N ASN A 323 -13.46 -21.72 -11.62
CA ASN A 323 -12.45 -22.67 -12.06
C ASN A 323 -11.52 -23.14 -10.92
N TRP A 324 -12.05 -23.97 -10.02
CA TRP A 324 -11.28 -24.54 -8.91
C TRP A 324 -10.09 -25.40 -9.37
N GLY A 325 -10.14 -25.96 -10.58
CA GLY A 325 -9.00 -26.67 -11.18
C GLY A 325 -7.78 -25.76 -11.36
N ARG A 326 -7.97 -24.47 -11.70
CA ARG A 326 -6.88 -23.48 -11.76
C ARG A 326 -6.34 -23.11 -10.38
N ILE A 327 -7.14 -23.24 -9.32
CA ILE A 327 -6.69 -23.09 -7.93
C ILE A 327 -5.78 -24.27 -7.54
N VAL A 328 -6.19 -25.51 -7.83
CA VAL A 328 -5.36 -26.72 -7.62
C VAL A 328 -4.02 -26.60 -8.36
N MET A 329 -4.06 -26.15 -9.62
CA MET A 329 -2.84 -25.89 -10.40
C MET A 329 -1.95 -24.85 -9.73
N ALA A 330 -2.52 -23.75 -9.21
CA ALA A 330 -1.76 -22.70 -8.56
C ALA A 330 -1.09 -23.15 -7.25
N ILE A 331 -1.77 -23.99 -6.45
CA ILE A 331 -1.19 -24.66 -5.28
C ILE A 331 -0.04 -25.57 -5.71
N GLY A 332 -0.23 -26.37 -6.76
CA GLY A 332 0.79 -27.31 -7.24
C GLY A 332 2.08 -26.65 -7.74
N LYS A 333 2.02 -25.42 -8.26
CA LYS A 333 3.21 -24.66 -8.70
C LYS A 333 3.87 -23.81 -7.61
N SER A 334 3.29 -23.72 -6.40
CA SER A 334 3.73 -22.77 -5.39
C SER A 334 5.13 -23.08 -4.82
N GLY A 335 5.54 -24.35 -4.88
CA GLY A 335 6.79 -24.84 -4.29
C GLY A 335 6.73 -25.10 -2.78
N ALA A 336 5.64 -24.72 -2.10
CA ALA A 336 5.38 -25.10 -0.70
C ALA A 336 4.76 -26.51 -0.63
N ARG A 337 4.77 -27.13 0.57
CA ARG A 337 4.23 -28.49 0.73
C ARG A 337 2.73 -28.49 0.49
N ALA A 338 2.27 -29.47 -0.28
CA ALA A 338 0.87 -29.74 -0.52
C ALA A 338 0.69 -31.25 -0.69
N ASP A 339 -0.43 -31.78 -0.19
CA ASP A 339 -0.90 -33.12 -0.52
C ASP A 339 -2.23 -32.95 -1.24
N ARG A 340 -2.25 -33.32 -2.53
CA ARG A 340 -3.42 -33.11 -3.39
C ARG A 340 -4.66 -33.83 -2.85
N ASP A 341 -4.47 -34.96 -2.17
CA ASP A 341 -5.54 -35.84 -1.71
C ASP A 341 -6.12 -35.37 -0.34
N GLN A 342 -5.61 -34.26 0.22
CA GLN A 342 -6.13 -33.63 1.45
C GLN A 342 -6.76 -32.24 1.19
N LEU A 343 -6.62 -31.71 -0.03
CA LEU A 343 -7.06 -30.36 -0.37
C LEU A 343 -8.58 -30.20 -0.30
N SER A 344 -9.02 -29.08 0.27
CA SER A 344 -10.41 -28.62 0.17
C SER A 344 -10.47 -27.18 -0.34
N ILE A 345 -11.45 -26.87 -1.19
CA ILE A 345 -11.59 -25.55 -1.82
C ILE A 345 -13.04 -25.09 -1.73
N ARG A 346 -13.27 -23.82 -1.37
CA ARG A 346 -14.57 -23.15 -1.43
C ARG A 346 -14.51 -21.83 -2.21
N PHE A 347 -15.62 -21.50 -2.86
CA PHE A 347 -15.92 -20.14 -3.33
C PHE A 347 -17.06 -19.57 -2.49
N GLY A 348 -16.76 -18.57 -1.66
CA GLY A 348 -17.63 -18.21 -0.54
C GLY A 348 -17.94 -19.45 0.31
N ASP A 349 -19.22 -19.74 0.51
CA ASP A 349 -19.69 -20.92 1.26
C ASP A 349 -19.76 -22.20 0.43
N ILE A 350 -19.57 -22.13 -0.90
CA ILE A 350 -19.77 -23.25 -1.83
C ILE A 350 -18.54 -24.15 -1.82
N LEU A 351 -18.64 -25.33 -1.21
CA LEU A 351 -17.58 -26.35 -1.21
C LEU A 351 -17.52 -27.05 -2.57
N VAL A 352 -16.48 -26.78 -3.34
CA VAL A 352 -16.31 -27.29 -4.71
C VAL A 352 -15.40 -28.52 -4.77
N ALA A 353 -14.41 -28.59 -3.88
CA ALA A 353 -13.53 -29.75 -3.74
C ALA A 353 -13.32 -30.07 -2.26
N ASN A 354 -13.28 -31.35 -1.92
CA ASN A 354 -13.07 -31.86 -0.56
C ASN A 354 -12.20 -33.12 -0.61
N GLU A 355 -11.17 -33.18 0.24
CA GLU A 355 -10.24 -34.32 0.32
C GLU A 355 -9.67 -34.73 -1.07
N GLY A 356 -9.34 -33.76 -1.91
CA GLY A 356 -8.80 -33.98 -3.25
C GLY A 356 -9.79 -34.43 -4.33
N TRP A 357 -11.08 -34.55 -3.99
CA TRP A 357 -12.16 -34.92 -4.92
C TRP A 357 -13.11 -33.75 -5.16
N VAL A 358 -13.83 -33.79 -6.28
CA VAL A 358 -14.99 -32.91 -6.49
C VAL A 358 -16.01 -33.21 -5.39
N ASN A 359 -16.55 -32.18 -4.75
CA ASN A 359 -17.63 -32.38 -3.78
C ASN A 359 -18.87 -32.94 -4.53
N PRO A 360 -19.45 -34.08 -4.11
CA PRO A 360 -20.63 -34.65 -4.78
C PRO A 360 -21.85 -33.72 -4.80
N ASP A 361 -21.95 -32.80 -3.84
CA ASP A 361 -23.03 -31.81 -3.75
C ASP A 361 -22.69 -30.49 -4.50
N TYR A 362 -21.58 -30.44 -5.22
CA TYR A 362 -21.17 -29.27 -5.98
C TYR A 362 -22.13 -28.96 -7.13
N SER A 363 -22.62 -27.72 -7.18
CA SER A 363 -23.40 -27.16 -8.29
C SER A 363 -22.58 -26.12 -9.06
N GLU A 364 -22.30 -26.40 -10.33
CA GLU A 364 -21.64 -25.46 -11.24
C GLU A 364 -22.43 -24.15 -11.38
N ASP A 365 -23.75 -24.25 -11.50
CA ASP A 365 -24.63 -23.08 -11.67
C ASP A 365 -24.58 -22.14 -10.44
N GLU A 366 -24.52 -22.71 -9.23
CA GLU A 366 -24.41 -21.93 -7.99
C GLU A 366 -23.07 -21.22 -7.90
N ALA A 367 -21.97 -21.92 -8.21
CA ALA A 367 -20.65 -21.33 -8.17
C ALA A 367 -20.47 -20.27 -9.27
N ALA A 368 -20.96 -20.52 -10.49
CA ALA A 368 -20.96 -19.54 -11.58
C ALA A 368 -21.78 -18.30 -11.22
N ALA A 369 -22.91 -18.45 -10.51
CA ALA A 369 -23.67 -17.31 -9.99
C ALA A 369 -22.88 -16.50 -8.95
N TYR A 370 -22.16 -17.18 -8.04
CA TYR A 370 -21.30 -16.54 -7.05
C TYR A 370 -20.17 -15.72 -7.68
N MET A 371 -19.52 -16.24 -8.73
CA MET A 371 -18.40 -15.55 -9.41
C MET A 371 -18.80 -14.21 -10.07
N LYS A 372 -20.09 -13.94 -10.26
CA LYS A 372 -20.61 -12.66 -10.77
C LYS A 372 -20.52 -11.52 -9.75
N ASN A 373 -20.36 -11.82 -8.46
CA ASN A 373 -20.20 -10.80 -7.42
C ASN A 373 -18.92 -9.99 -7.64
N GLN A 374 -18.90 -8.75 -7.16
CA GLN A 374 -17.69 -7.91 -7.19
C GLN A 374 -16.68 -8.30 -6.12
N GLU A 375 -17.15 -8.88 -5.02
CA GLU A 375 -16.32 -9.34 -3.91
C GLU A 375 -16.39 -10.85 -3.83
N LEU A 376 -15.23 -11.49 -3.87
CA LEU A 376 -15.09 -12.93 -3.93
C LEU A 376 -14.16 -13.41 -2.83
N GLU A 377 -14.55 -14.50 -2.19
CA GLU A 377 -13.74 -15.22 -1.21
C GLU A 377 -13.40 -16.59 -1.77
N ILE A 378 -12.12 -16.94 -1.70
CA ILE A 378 -11.60 -18.25 -2.08
C ILE A 378 -10.95 -18.85 -0.84
N HIS A 379 -11.54 -19.91 -0.31
CA HIS A 379 -11.01 -20.62 0.85
C HIS A 379 -10.30 -21.90 0.40
N VAL A 380 -9.07 -22.09 0.84
CA VAL A 380 -8.26 -23.28 0.55
C VAL A 380 -7.75 -23.87 1.86
N ASP A 381 -8.14 -25.10 2.18
CA ASP A 381 -7.57 -25.85 3.28
C ASP A 381 -6.62 -26.93 2.75
N LEU A 382 -5.39 -26.99 3.29
CA LEU A 382 -4.37 -27.94 2.85
C LEU A 382 -4.32 -29.25 3.64
N GLY A 383 -4.98 -29.35 4.81
CA GLY A 383 -4.99 -30.55 5.65
C GLY A 383 -3.67 -30.95 6.31
N LEU A 384 -2.58 -30.19 6.13
CA LEU A 384 -1.22 -30.55 6.58
C LEU A 384 -0.86 -30.10 8.00
N GLY A 385 -1.52 -29.09 8.55
CA GLY A 385 -1.13 -28.47 9.83
C GLY A 385 -2.00 -27.29 10.26
N GLY A 386 -1.46 -26.40 11.10
CA GLY A 386 -2.18 -25.25 11.66
C GLY A 386 -1.84 -23.89 11.04
N GLY A 387 -1.06 -23.85 9.96
CA GLY A 387 -0.62 -22.63 9.31
C GLY A 387 -1.74 -21.92 8.55
N THR A 388 -1.76 -20.59 8.62
CA THR A 388 -2.80 -19.75 8.01
C THR A 388 -2.22 -18.51 7.33
N ALA A 389 -2.88 -18.05 6.27
CA ALA A 389 -2.61 -16.76 5.64
C ALA A 389 -3.85 -16.24 4.91
N VAL A 390 -3.98 -14.92 4.83
CA VAL A 390 -4.95 -14.26 3.96
C VAL A 390 -4.18 -13.36 3.00
N VAL A 391 -4.55 -13.39 1.73
CA VAL A 391 -4.00 -12.57 0.65
C VAL A 391 -5.14 -11.93 -0.13
N TRP A 392 -5.00 -10.67 -0.51
CA TRP A 392 -5.98 -9.95 -1.32
C TRP A 392 -5.42 -9.62 -2.70
N THR A 393 -6.24 -9.83 -3.72
CA THR A 393 -5.92 -9.50 -5.10
C THR A 393 -7.16 -9.07 -5.88
N CYS A 394 -6.97 -8.81 -7.17
CA CYS A 394 -8.03 -8.56 -8.13
C CYS A 394 -7.97 -9.56 -9.28
N ASP A 395 -8.87 -9.41 -10.24
CA ASP A 395 -8.87 -10.12 -11.51
C ASP A 395 -7.79 -9.59 -12.49
N LEU A 396 -7.69 -10.22 -13.67
CA LEU A 396 -6.82 -9.77 -14.77
C LEU A 396 -7.68 -9.57 -16.01
N THR A 397 -7.84 -8.30 -16.42
CA THR A 397 -8.78 -7.90 -17.48
C THR A 397 -8.05 -7.32 -18.69
N HIS A 398 -8.80 -7.07 -19.77
CA HIS A 398 -8.30 -6.29 -20.89
C HIS A 398 -7.89 -4.87 -20.49
N GLY A 399 -8.57 -4.25 -19.52
CA GLY A 399 -8.24 -2.90 -19.05
C GLY A 399 -6.82 -2.80 -18.49
N TYR A 400 -6.32 -3.85 -17.82
CA TYR A 400 -4.92 -3.90 -17.38
C TYR A 400 -3.95 -3.80 -18.57
N ILE A 401 -4.25 -4.52 -19.66
CA ILE A 401 -3.43 -4.54 -20.88
C ILE A 401 -3.48 -3.17 -21.56
N ASP A 402 -4.67 -2.59 -21.71
CA ASP A 402 -4.85 -1.28 -22.37
C ASP A 402 -4.07 -0.18 -21.63
N ILE A 403 -4.13 -0.15 -20.30
CA ILE A 403 -3.40 0.83 -19.46
C ILE A 403 -1.89 0.65 -19.61
N ASN A 404 -1.40 -0.59 -19.51
CA ASN A 404 0.04 -0.86 -19.45
C ASN A 404 0.73 -0.91 -20.82
N ALA A 405 0.01 -1.20 -21.90
CA ALA A 405 0.53 -1.15 -23.27
C ALA A 405 0.77 0.30 -23.74
N ASP A 406 -0.06 1.25 -23.28
CA ASP A 406 -0.02 2.64 -23.73
C ASP A 406 0.61 3.63 -22.72
N TYR A 407 1.06 3.16 -21.54
CA TYR A 407 1.52 4.02 -20.43
C TYR A 407 2.66 4.99 -20.78
N ARG A 408 3.52 4.64 -21.75
CA ARG A 408 4.66 5.45 -22.21
C ARG A 408 4.40 6.19 -23.53
N SER A 409 3.21 6.05 -24.12
CA SER A 409 2.85 6.59 -25.44
C SER A 409 2.24 8.01 -25.41
#